data_AF-A0AAW1B298-F1
#
_entry.id   AF-A0AAW1B298-F1
#
_cell.length_a   1.000
_cell.length_b   1.000
_cell.length_c   1.000
_cell.angle_alpha   90.00
_cell.angle_beta   90.00
_cell.angle_gamma   90.00
#
_symmetry.space_group_name_H-M   'P 1'
#
loop_
_entity.id
_entity.type
_entity.pdbx_description
1 polymer ?
#
loop_
_entity_poly.entity_id
_entity_poly.type
_entity_poly.pdbx_seq_one_letter_code
_entity_poly.pdbx_strand_id
1 'polypeptide(L)'
;MRRSERYLFLNTAYQQVHENIENSWNEEEVWRIEMYVSFGIMSLGLLSLLAVTSIPSVNRSLNWREFSFIQSTLGYVALLISTFHVLIYGWKRAFEEECYRFYTPPNFVLALVLPCMVILGKQSLESKV
;
A
#
# COMPACT_ATOMS: atom_id res chain seq x y z
N MET A 1 8.97 4.57 19.01
CA MET A 1 9.29 3.16 18.70
C MET A 1 8.70 2.26 19.79
N ARG A 2 8.00 1.18 19.43
CA ARG A 2 7.48 0.21 20.42
C ARG A 2 8.64 -0.54 21.08
N ARG A 3 8.44 -1.08 22.29
CA ARG A 3 9.51 -1.79 23.02
C ARG A 3 10.03 -3.01 22.23
N SER A 4 9.14 -3.76 21.57
CA SER A 4 9.51 -4.92 20.74
C SER A 4 10.50 -4.56 19.63
N GLU A 5 10.21 -3.51 18.86
CA GLU A 5 11.07 -3.00 17.79
C GLU A 5 12.44 -2.57 18.32
N ARG A 6 12.47 -1.91 19.48
CA ARG A 6 13.72 -1.49 20.12
C ARG A 6 14.59 -2.69 20.50
N TYR A 7 13.99 -3.74 21.06
CA TYR A 7 14.72 -4.97 21.40
C TYR A 7 15.22 -5.69 20.15
N LEU A 8 14.41 -5.74 19.09
CA LEU A 8 14.81 -6.31 17.81
C LEU A 8 16.03 -5.57 17.25
N PHE A 9 15.97 -4.24 17.18
CA PHE A 9 17.07 -3.41 16.67
C PHE A 9 18.38 -3.62 17.44
N LEU A 10 18.32 -3.66 18.78
CA LEU A 10 19.49 -3.92 19.61
C LEU A 10 20.07 -5.33 19.38
N ASN A 11 19.22 -6.34 19.21
CA ASN A 11 19.66 -7.70 18.93
C ASN A 11 20.32 -7.80 17.54
N THR A 12 19.71 -7.19 16.51
CA THR A 12 20.28 -7.15 15.16
C THR A 12 21.63 -6.43 15.13
N ALA A 13 21.76 -5.30 15.85
CA ALA A 13 23.03 -4.58 15.96
C ALA A 13 24.11 -5.42 16.68
N TYR A 14 23.74 -6.14 17.75
CA TYR A 14 24.66 -7.05 18.43
C TYR A 14 25.14 -8.19 17.52
N GLN A 15 24.22 -8.81 16.77
CA GLN A 15 24.55 -9.88 15.81
C GLN A 15 25.47 -9.37 14.69
N GLN A 16 25.20 -8.19 14.13
CA GLN A 16 26.02 -7.60 13.08
C GLN A 16 27.48 -7.40 13.53
N VAL A 17 27.68 -6.85 14.74
CA VAL A 17 29.03 -6.65 15.32
C VAL A 17 29.69 -8.00 15.62
N HIS A 18 28.93 -8.95 16.15
CA HIS A 18 29.43 -10.29 16.45
C HIS A 18 29.92 -11.03 15.19
N GLU A 19 29.22 -10.85 14.06
CA GLU A 19 29.57 -11.42 12.76
C GLU A 19 30.62 -10.60 11.99
N ASN A 20 31.14 -9.50 12.56
CA ASN A 20 32.10 -8.58 11.92
C ASN A 20 31.62 -8.04 10.56
N ILE A 21 30.32 -7.78 10.42
CA ILE A 21 29.76 -7.21 9.20
C ILE A 21 29.84 -5.68 9.26
N GLU A 22 30.73 -5.10 8.46
CA GLU A 22 30.94 -3.64 8.43
C GLU A 22 29.79 -2.89 7.72
N ASN A 23 29.23 -3.45 6.64
CA ASN A 23 28.17 -2.82 5.86
C ASN A 23 26.96 -3.75 5.70
N SER A 24 25.84 -3.38 6.31
CA SER A 24 24.56 -4.08 6.23
C SER A 24 23.57 -3.45 5.24
N TRP A 25 24.03 -2.53 4.38
CA TRP A 25 23.18 -1.82 3.44
C TRP A 25 22.58 -2.74 2.37
N ASN A 26 21.26 -2.72 2.26
CA ASN A 26 20.50 -3.44 1.24
C ASN A 26 19.69 -2.46 0.41
N GLU A 27 20.20 -2.12 -0.78
CA GLU A 27 19.60 -1.17 -1.71
C GLU A 27 18.14 -1.54 -2.06
N GLU A 28 17.87 -2.81 -2.37
CA GLU A 28 16.54 -3.27 -2.77
C GLU A 28 15.52 -3.10 -1.63
N GLU A 29 15.92 -3.42 -0.41
CA GLU A 29 15.07 -3.25 0.77
C GLU A 29 14.79 -1.78 1.08
N VAL A 30 15.79 -0.92 0.96
CA VAL A 30 15.63 0.52 1.14
C VAL A 30 14.62 1.06 0.14
N TRP A 31 14.82 0.83 -1.16
CA TRP A 31 13.86 1.29 -2.18
C TRP A 31 12.45 0.75 -1.97
N ARG A 32 12.33 -0.54 -1.59
CA ARG A 32 11.03 -1.15 -1.31
C ARG A 32 10.31 -0.42 -0.18
N ILE A 33 10.99 -0.15 0.94
CA ILE A 33 10.39 0.52 2.09
C ILE A 33 10.04 1.97 1.75
N GLU A 34 10.94 2.72 1.12
CA GLU A 34 10.71 4.12 0.74
C GLU A 34 9.51 4.27 -0.19
N MET A 35 9.41 3.42 -1.22
CA MET A 35 8.25 3.40 -2.11
C MET A 35 6.98 2.99 -1.38
N TYR A 36 7.01 1.88 -0.64
CA TYR A 36 5.89 1.37 0.16
C TYR A 36 5.28 2.46 1.05
N VAL A 37 6.11 3.15 1.83
CA VAL A 37 5.69 4.23 2.75
C VAL A 37 5.11 5.41 1.95
N SER A 38 5.76 5.81 0.87
CA SER A 38 5.32 6.94 0.04
C SER A 38 3.94 6.71 -0.60
N PHE A 39 3.70 5.54 -1.20
CA PHE A 39 2.37 5.17 -1.74
C PHE A 39 1.31 5.08 -0.63
N GLY A 40 1.69 4.64 0.57
CA GLY A 40 0.81 4.61 1.73
C GLY A 40 0.34 6.00 2.14
N ILE A 41 1.26 6.94 2.30
CA ILE A 41 0.93 8.33 2.67
C ILE A 41 0.08 8.99 1.57
N MET A 42 0.44 8.80 0.30
CA MET A 42 -0.29 9.38 -0.82
C MET A 42 -1.73 8.85 -0.93
N SER A 43 -1.94 7.53 -0.79
CA SER A 43 -3.29 6.95 -0.80
C SER A 43 -4.13 7.45 0.36
N LEU A 44 -3.57 7.51 1.58
CA LEU A 44 -4.28 8.06 2.74
C LEU A 44 -4.64 9.54 2.55
N GLY A 45 -3.77 10.33 1.93
CA GLY A 45 -4.06 11.73 1.58
C GLY A 45 -5.25 11.85 0.64
N LEU A 46 -5.29 11.04 -0.42
CA LEU A 46 -6.41 11.01 -1.36
C LEU A 46 -7.71 10.52 -0.71
N LEU A 47 -7.65 9.43 0.08
CA LEU A 47 -8.82 8.93 0.81
C LEU A 47 -9.35 9.95 1.81
N SER A 48 -8.46 10.73 2.44
CA SER A 48 -8.85 11.83 3.34
C SER A 48 -9.59 12.93 2.58
N LEU A 49 -9.13 13.32 1.39
CA LEU A 49 -9.82 14.27 0.53
C LEU A 49 -11.22 13.75 0.12
N LEU A 50 -11.32 12.48 -0.25
CA LEU A 50 -12.61 11.85 -0.56
C LEU A 50 -13.54 11.83 0.66
N ALA A 51 -13.01 11.55 1.85
CA ALA A 51 -13.79 11.54 3.08
C ALA A 51 -14.34 12.92 3.40
N VAL A 52 -13.53 13.98 3.31
CA VAL A 52 -13.95 15.37 3.56
C VAL A 52 -15.01 15.81 2.57
N THR A 53 -14.86 15.48 1.28
CA THR A 53 -15.83 15.86 0.24
C THR A 53 -17.13 15.06 0.30
N SER A 54 -17.17 13.96 1.07
CA SER A 54 -18.40 13.22 1.36
C SER A 54 -19.26 13.87 2.45
N ILE A 55 -18.73 14.84 3.20
CA ILE A 55 -19.48 15.56 4.23
C ILE A 55 -20.54 16.44 3.55
N PRO A 56 -21.83 16.38 3.95
CA PRO A 56 -22.90 17.12 3.27
C PRO A 56 -22.67 18.63 3.17
N SER A 57 -22.04 19.25 4.18
CA SER A 57 -21.73 20.68 4.16
C SER A 57 -20.69 21.05 3.09
N VAL A 58 -19.67 20.22 2.89
CA VAL A 58 -18.63 20.42 1.86
C VAL A 58 -19.19 20.09 0.48
N ASN A 59 -19.90 18.96 0.35
CA ASN A 59 -20.48 18.53 -0.92
C ASN A 59 -21.42 19.58 -1.52
N ARG A 60 -22.28 20.22 -0.69
CA ARG A 60 -23.19 21.29 -1.15
C ARG A 60 -22.45 22.53 -1.69
N SER A 61 -21.17 22.69 -1.37
CA SER A 61 -20.34 23.79 -1.86
C SER A 61 -19.67 23.50 -3.22
N LEU A 62 -19.73 22.25 -3.70
CA LEU A 62 -19.10 21.81 -4.93
C LEU A 62 -20.12 21.70 -6.06
N ASN A 63 -19.70 22.01 -7.28
CA ASN A 63 -20.52 21.70 -8.45
C ASN A 63 -20.49 20.19 -8.73
N TRP A 64 -21.52 19.66 -9.41
CA TRP A 64 -21.61 18.23 -9.74
C TRP A 64 -20.38 17.71 -10.51
N ARG A 65 -19.81 18.52 -11.40
CA ARG A 65 -18.59 18.16 -12.13
C ARG A 65 -17.37 17.99 -11.21
N GLU A 66 -17.22 18.87 -10.23
CA GLU A 66 -16.11 18.83 -9.27
C GLU A 66 -16.27 17.65 -8.32
N PHE A 67 -17.47 17.45 -7.79
CA PHE A 67 -17.78 16.30 -6.95
C PHE A 67 -17.55 14.98 -7.69
N SER A 68 -18.04 14.87 -8.94
CA SER A 68 -17.84 13.68 -9.76
C SER A 68 -16.37 13.44 -10.08
N PHE A 69 -15.58 14.49 -10.32
CA PHE A 69 -14.14 14.34 -10.54
C PHE A 69 -13.42 13.79 -9.30
N ILE A 70 -13.75 14.32 -8.11
CA ILE A 70 -13.11 13.89 -6.86
C ILE A 70 -13.52 12.45 -6.52
N GLN A 71 -14.82 12.15 -6.51
CA GLN A 71 -15.30 10.84 -6.07
C GLN A 71 -15.07 9.72 -7.09
N SER A 72 -15.10 10.02 -8.40
CA SER A 72 -14.87 9.01 -9.44
C SER A 72 -13.40 8.92 -9.85
N THR A 73 -12.81 10.01 -10.34
CA THR A 73 -11.45 10.00 -10.87
C THR A 73 -10.42 9.88 -9.75
N LEU A 74 -10.43 10.79 -8.76
CA LEU A 74 -9.47 10.71 -7.66
C LEU A 74 -9.73 9.49 -6.77
N GLY A 75 -10.98 9.03 -6.65
CA GLY A 75 -11.30 7.77 -5.98
C GLY A 75 -10.67 6.56 -6.64
N TYR A 76 -10.72 6.46 -7.97
CA TYR A 76 -10.05 5.39 -8.69
C TYR A 76 -8.52 5.49 -8.59
N VAL A 77 -7.95 6.69 -8.66
CA VAL A 77 -6.51 6.91 -8.45
C VAL A 77 -6.08 6.50 -7.03
N ALA A 78 -6.89 6.80 -6.02
CA ALA A 78 -6.64 6.37 -4.64
C ALA A 78 -6.62 4.84 -4.52
N LEU A 79 -7.56 4.14 -5.18
CA LEU A 79 -7.60 2.68 -5.24
C LEU A 79 -6.35 2.09 -5.92
N LEU A 80 -5.91 2.67 -7.04
CA LEU A 80 -4.68 2.23 -7.73
C LEU A 80 -3.45 2.39 -6.82
N ILE A 81 -3.27 3.56 -6.23
CA ILE A 81 -2.14 3.88 -5.35
C ILE A 81 -2.15 2.98 -4.10
N SER A 82 -3.32 2.73 -3.52
CA SER A 82 -3.47 1.82 -2.38
C SER A 82 -3.16 0.36 -2.76
N THR A 83 -3.55 -0.07 -3.97
CA THR A 83 -3.21 -1.40 -4.49
C THR A 83 -1.71 -1.54 -4.69
N PHE A 84 -1.05 -0.53 -5.27
CA PHE A 84 0.42 -0.50 -5.40
C PHE A 84 1.12 -0.52 -4.04
N HIS A 85 0.62 0.21 -3.05
CA HIS A 85 1.14 0.17 -1.68
C HIS A 85 1.19 -1.27 -1.13
N VAL A 86 0.11 -2.04 -1.30
CA VAL A 86 0.05 -3.44 -0.82
C VAL A 86 0.87 -4.39 -1.70
N LEU A 87 0.95 -4.16 -3.01
CA LEU A 87 1.78 -4.96 -3.91
C LEU A 87 3.27 -4.83 -3.60
N ILE A 88 3.76 -3.60 -3.37
CA ILE A 88 5.17 -3.35 -3.02
C ILE A 88 5.51 -3.95 -1.65
N TYR A 89 4.58 -3.88 -0.70
CA TYR A 89 4.71 -4.58 0.59
C TYR A 89 4.87 -6.10 0.42
N GLY A 90 4.11 -6.69 -0.51
CA GLY A 90 4.12 -8.12 -0.80
C GLY A 90 5.19 -8.60 -1.78
N TRP A 91 6.05 -7.73 -2.31
CA TRP A 91 6.90 -7.97 -3.49
C TRP A 91 7.64 -9.32 -3.48
N LYS A 92 8.39 -9.66 -2.42
CA LYS A 92 9.03 -10.98 -2.27
C LYS A 92 8.16 -11.99 -1.53
N ARG A 93 7.43 -11.54 -0.51
CA ARG A 93 6.62 -12.39 0.38
C ARG A 93 5.49 -13.14 -0.32
N ALA A 94 5.02 -12.67 -1.48
CA ALA A 94 3.99 -13.37 -2.26
C ALA A 94 4.49 -14.71 -2.85
N PHE A 95 5.82 -14.82 -3.06
CA PHE A 95 6.46 -15.95 -3.72
C PHE A 95 7.23 -16.87 -2.76
N GLU A 96 7.34 -16.48 -1.49
CA GLU A 96 8.00 -17.29 -0.46
C GLU A 96 7.05 -18.35 0.09
N GLU A 97 7.41 -19.63 -0.05
CA GLU A 97 6.61 -20.77 0.45
C GLU A 97 6.40 -20.72 1.97
N GLU A 98 7.37 -20.17 2.70
CA GLU A 98 7.30 -19.98 4.15
C GLU A 98 6.11 -19.10 4.58
N CYS A 99 5.65 -18.22 3.70
CA CYS A 99 4.50 -17.36 3.94
C CYS A 99 3.15 -18.12 3.85
N TYR A 100 3.12 -19.34 3.29
CA TYR A 100 1.92 -20.16 3.10
C TYR A 100 1.76 -21.20 4.22
N ARG A 101 1.63 -20.73 5.46
CA ARG A 101 1.42 -21.61 6.60
C ARG A 101 0.08 -22.33 6.47
N PHE A 102 0.08 -23.66 6.61
CA PHE A 102 -1.09 -24.52 6.44
C PHE A 102 -1.79 -24.38 5.07
N TYR A 103 -1.04 -24.11 4.00
CA TYR A 103 -1.59 -23.87 2.65
C TYR A 103 -2.54 -22.68 2.54
N THR A 104 -2.58 -21.81 3.57
CA THR A 104 -3.39 -20.59 3.52
C THR A 104 -2.55 -19.45 2.94
N PRO A 105 -3.09 -18.69 1.96
CA PRO A 105 -2.36 -17.57 1.40
C PRO A 105 -2.22 -16.46 2.46
N PRO A 106 -1.14 -15.65 2.38
CA PRO A 106 -0.98 -14.50 3.24
C PRO A 106 -2.16 -13.53 3.15
N ASN A 107 -2.53 -12.91 4.29
CA ASN A 107 -3.70 -12.00 4.35
C ASN A 107 -3.69 -10.88 3.29
N PHE A 108 -2.52 -10.37 2.93
CA PHE A 108 -2.43 -9.31 1.92
C PHE A 108 -2.82 -9.79 0.51
N VAL A 109 -2.59 -11.07 0.18
CA VAL A 109 -2.98 -11.66 -1.10
C VAL A 109 -4.51 -11.69 -1.20
N LEU A 110 -5.18 -12.10 -0.12
CA LEU A 110 -6.64 -12.10 -0.03
C LEU A 110 -7.21 -10.67 -0.16
N ALA A 111 -6.57 -9.69 0.50
CA ALA A 111 -6.98 -8.29 0.43
C ALA A 111 -6.84 -7.68 -0.97
N LEU A 112 -5.89 -8.17 -1.79
CA LEU A 112 -5.65 -7.69 -3.15
C LEU A 112 -6.65 -8.21 -4.19
N VAL A 113 -7.34 -9.33 -3.91
CA VAL A 113 -8.26 -9.95 -4.89
C VAL A 113 -9.32 -8.96 -5.36
N LEU A 114 -10.03 -8.31 -4.43
CA LEU A 114 -11.13 -7.40 -4.77
C LEU A 114 -10.64 -6.12 -5.50
N PRO A 115 -9.63 -5.38 -5.01
CA PRO A 115 -9.08 -4.23 -5.72
C PRO A 115 -8.61 -4.56 -7.14
N CYS A 116 -7.88 -5.67 -7.32
CA CYS A 116 -7.40 -6.10 -8.64
C CYS A 116 -8.57 -6.40 -9.60
N MET A 117 -9.60 -7.09 -9.13
CA MET A 117 -10.78 -7.38 -9.95
C MET A 117 -11.50 -6.10 -10.39
N VAL A 118 -11.63 -5.11 -9.51
CA VAL A 118 -12.25 -3.81 -9.83
C VAL A 118 -11.42 -3.04 -10.86
N ILE A 119 -10.10 -3.00 -10.70
CA ILE A 119 -9.18 -2.32 -11.63
C ILE A 119 -9.25 -2.95 -13.02
N LEU A 120 -9.12 -4.28 -13.11
CA LEU A 120 -9.20 -5.01 -14.37
C LEU A 120 -10.56 -4.88 -15.03
N GLY A 121 -11.64 -4.94 -14.24
CA GLY A 121 -13.01 -4.75 -14.73
C GLY A 121 -13.21 -3.38 -15.35
N LYS A 122 -12.70 -2.31 -14.70
CA LYS A 122 -12.77 -0.96 -15.24
C LYS A 122 -11.97 -0.80 -16.53
N GLN A 123 -10.74 -1.31 -16.58
CA GLN A 123 -9.91 -1.26 -17.79
C GLN A 123 -10.56 -2.01 -18.97
N SER A 124 -11.21 -3.15 -18.71
CA SER A 124 -11.91 -3.92 -19.74
C SER A 124 -13.12 -3.17 -20.31
N LEU A 125 -13.83 -2.40 -19.47
CA LEU A 125 -14.94 -1.56 -19.90
C LEU A 125 -14.47 -0.37 -20.75
N GLU A 126 -13.39 0.30 -20.34
CA GLU A 126 -12.80 1.42 -21.09
C GLU A 126 -12.23 0.98 -22.44
N SER A 127 -11.70 -0.24 -22.55
CA SER A 127 -11.17 -0.79 -23.82
C SER A 127 -12.26 -1.10 -24.86
N LYS A 128 -13.54 -1.10 -24.50
CA LYS A 128 -14.66 -1.43 -25.40
C LYS A 128 -15.40 -0.19 -25.92
N VAL A 129 -14.97 1.00 -25.52
CA VAL A 129 -15.47 2.31 -25.98
C VAL A 129 -14.50 2.88 -27.00
#